data_AF-R9IRI5-F1
#
_entry.id   AF-R9IRI5-F1
#
_cell.length_a   1.000
_cell.length_b   1.000
_cell.length_c   1.000
_cell.angle_alpha   90.00
_cell.angle_beta   90.00
_cell.angle_gamma   90.00
#
_symmetry.space_group_name_H-M   'P 1'
#
loop_
_entity.id
_entity.type
_entity.pdbx_description
1 polymer ?
#
loop_
_entity_poly.entity_id
_entity_poly.type
_entity_poly.pdbx_seq_one_letter_code
_entity_poly.pdbx_strand_id
1 'polypeptide(L)'
;MAAVISAASDLANTVGKQFAQPICPRNSQGEIKKSIGKMVNKDRKLSFWDSFIYWISYYKECGYQNSETYRDNYDEGIKKLNKNVKVVYADPPYTRYHYSRYYHVLETIALGDFPEISTVKVNGLEKISKGIYRTGRHQSSFSIKSKAHEAFEIMFQELSKKKLKLILSYSPFERESQSTPRMMPIDDICKIAKKYYSDIKIITVDNIVHNKFNLKEKNFKINCPAEILIVCC
;
A
#
# COMPACT_ATOMS: atom_id res chain seq x y z
N MET A 1 3.80 10.59 17.23
CA MET A 1 4.04 9.42 16.35
C MET A 1 4.04 9.79 14.87
N ALA A 2 2.99 10.43 14.32
CA ALA A 2 2.93 10.77 12.89
C ALA A 2 4.19 11.49 12.35
N ALA A 3 4.64 12.56 13.01
CA ALA A 3 5.86 13.27 12.60
C ALA A 3 7.13 12.41 12.59
N VAL A 4 7.25 11.42 13.50
CA VAL A 4 8.39 10.48 13.53
C VAL A 4 8.35 9.56 12.30
N ILE A 5 7.18 9.02 11.98
CA ILE A 5 6.98 8.14 10.82
C ILE A 5 7.25 8.89 9.51
N SER A 6 6.77 10.13 9.40
CA SER A 6 7.01 10.97 8.23
C SER A 6 8.48 11.32 8.06
N ALA A 7 9.17 11.67 9.15
CA ALA A 7 10.61 11.90 9.12
C ALA A 7 11.40 10.64 8.74
N ALA A 8 11.04 9.47 9.29
CA ALA A 8 11.65 8.20 8.90
C ALA A 8 11.46 7.90 7.39
N SER A 9 10.29 8.26 6.83
CA SER A 9 10.00 8.13 5.40
C SER A 9 10.86 9.04 4.53
N ASP A 10 11.05 10.31 4.92
CA ASP A 10 11.91 11.26 4.19
C ASP A 10 13.37 10.79 4.12
N LEU A 11 13.84 10.22 5.23
CA LEU A 11 15.21 9.72 5.40
C LEU A 11 15.44 8.32 4.81
N ALA A 12 14.42 7.69 4.23
CA ALA A 12 14.51 6.33 3.71
C ALA A 12 15.55 6.22 2.57
N ASN A 13 16.75 5.74 2.90
CA ASN A 13 17.81 5.46 1.93
C ASN A 13 17.67 4.05 1.36
N THR A 14 16.65 3.87 0.53
CA THR A 14 16.20 2.59 -0.03
C THR A 14 15.95 2.70 -1.53
N VAL A 15 15.73 1.59 -2.22
CA VAL A 15 15.43 1.62 -3.66
C VAL A 15 14.10 2.34 -3.89
N GLY A 16 14.15 3.53 -4.52
CA GLY A 16 12.96 4.32 -4.79
C GLY A 16 12.36 5.04 -3.57
N LYS A 17 13.16 5.24 -2.50
CA LYS A 17 12.72 5.92 -1.26
C LYS A 17 11.48 5.28 -0.63
N GLN A 18 11.43 3.95 -0.64
CA GLN A 18 10.33 3.16 -0.12
C GLN A 18 10.88 1.88 0.54
N PHE A 19 10.21 1.37 1.57
CA PHE A 19 10.79 0.33 2.45
C PHE A 19 10.73 -1.11 1.94
N ALA A 20 10.30 -1.35 0.71
CA ALA A 20 10.16 -2.70 0.15
C ALA A 20 11.49 -3.40 -0.15
N GLN A 21 12.58 -2.64 -0.29
CA GLN A 21 13.89 -3.22 -0.55
C GLN A 21 15.02 -2.28 -0.12
N PRO A 22 16.02 -2.77 0.64
CA PRO A 22 17.24 -2.02 0.87
C PRO A 22 17.99 -1.76 -0.44
N ILE A 23 18.85 -0.75 -0.41
CA ILE A 23 19.80 -0.51 -1.49
C ILE A 23 20.67 -1.75 -1.69
N CYS A 24 20.80 -2.21 -2.94
CA CYS A 24 21.78 -3.24 -3.29
C CYS A 24 23.07 -2.56 -3.77
N PRO A 25 24.14 -2.52 -2.95
CA PRO A 25 25.37 -1.80 -3.28
C PRO A 25 26.19 -2.47 -4.40
N ARG A 26 25.98 -3.77 -4.62
CA ARG A 26 26.70 -4.57 -5.62
C ARG A 26 25.84 -4.91 -6.83
N ASN A 27 26.46 -5.08 -7.99
CA ASN A 27 25.83 -5.62 -9.20
C ASN A 27 25.77 -7.16 -9.16
N SER A 28 25.26 -7.78 -10.23
CA SER A 28 25.18 -9.24 -10.37
C SER A 28 26.55 -9.93 -10.38
N GLN A 29 27.60 -9.22 -10.76
CA GLN A 29 28.99 -9.68 -10.80
C GLN A 29 29.70 -9.49 -9.44
N GLY A 30 29.01 -8.92 -8.43
CA GLY A 30 29.59 -8.66 -7.11
C GLY A 30 30.39 -7.36 -6.98
N GLU A 31 30.52 -6.59 -8.06
CA GLU A 31 31.24 -5.31 -8.06
C GLU A 31 30.39 -4.20 -7.43
N ILE A 32 31.05 -3.21 -6.83
CA ILE A 32 30.37 -2.06 -6.23
C ILE A 32 29.82 -1.15 -7.34
N LYS A 33 28.54 -0.79 -7.25
CA LYS A 33 27.91 0.12 -8.21
C LYS A 33 28.54 1.51 -8.14
N LYS A 34 29.02 2.04 -9.26
CA LYS A 34 29.64 3.38 -9.34
C LYS A 34 28.76 4.51 -8.77
N SER A 35 27.44 4.39 -8.88
CA SER A 35 26.48 5.40 -8.38
C SER A 35 26.15 5.29 -6.90
N ILE A 36 26.64 4.27 -6.18
CA ILE A 36 26.24 3.98 -4.80
C ILE A 36 26.58 5.13 -3.84
N GLY A 37 27.78 5.70 -3.96
CA GLY A 37 28.23 6.77 -3.07
C GLY A 37 27.34 8.00 -3.19
N LYS A 38 27.02 8.43 -4.42
CA LYS A 38 26.10 9.54 -4.68
C LYS A 38 24.70 9.27 -4.12
N MET A 39 24.18 8.06 -4.31
CA MET A 39 22.84 7.68 -3.84
C MET A 39 22.76 7.63 -2.32
N VAL A 40 23.76 7.06 -1.64
CA VAL A 40 23.82 6.99 -0.18
C VAL A 40 24.01 8.38 0.42
N ASN A 41 24.94 9.17 -0.13
CA ASN A 41 25.26 10.50 0.39
C ASN A 41 24.10 11.48 0.23
N LYS A 42 23.26 11.33 -0.80
CA LYS A 42 22.08 12.19 -1.01
C LYS A 42 21.14 12.18 0.19
N ASP A 43 20.80 11.00 0.70
CA ASP A 43 19.79 10.89 1.76
C ASP A 43 20.42 10.88 3.16
N ARG A 44 21.66 10.41 3.33
CA ARG A 44 22.35 10.43 4.63
C ARG A 44 22.73 11.82 5.13
N LYS A 45 22.70 12.83 4.26
CA LYS A 45 22.89 14.23 4.62
C LYS A 45 21.64 14.88 5.23
N LEU A 46 20.49 14.21 5.17
CA LEU A 46 19.25 14.74 5.72
C LEU A 46 19.27 14.63 7.24
N SER A 47 18.86 15.70 7.92
CA SER A 47 18.67 15.74 9.36
C SER A 47 17.31 15.15 9.71
N PHE A 48 17.30 14.17 10.61
CA PHE A 48 16.05 13.64 11.17
C PHE A 48 15.27 14.73 11.89
N TRP A 49 15.96 15.57 12.68
CA TRP A 49 15.33 16.61 13.48
C TRP A 49 14.71 17.70 12.60
N ASP A 50 15.35 18.08 11.51
CA ASP A 50 14.82 19.11 10.61
C ASP A 50 13.52 18.61 9.95
N SER A 51 13.52 17.37 9.45
CA SER A 51 12.32 16.74 8.90
C SER A 51 11.23 16.55 9.97
N PHE A 52 11.59 16.12 11.17
CA PHE A 52 10.65 15.97 12.28
C PHE A 52 10.00 17.31 12.67
N ILE A 53 10.79 18.38 12.80
CA ILE A 53 10.32 19.73 13.12
C ILE A 53 9.40 20.26 12.02
N TYR A 54 9.74 20.00 10.76
CA TYR A 54 8.87 20.32 9.63
C TYR A 54 7.52 19.61 9.76
N TRP A 55 7.52 18.28 9.92
CA TRP A 55 6.29 17.50 9.96
C TRP A 55 5.42 17.79 11.18
N ILE A 56 6.01 18.01 12.36
CA ILE A 56 5.21 18.37 13.54
C ILE A 56 4.56 19.75 13.38
N SER A 57 5.24 20.70 12.72
CA SER A 57 4.69 22.02 12.40
C SER A 57 3.56 21.90 11.38
N TYR A 58 3.78 21.15 10.30
CA TYR A 58 2.77 20.86 9.28
C TYR A 58 1.50 20.26 9.88
N TYR A 59 1.63 19.21 10.70
CA TYR A 59 0.46 18.57 11.31
C TYR A 59 -0.26 19.45 12.34
N LYS A 60 0.47 20.36 13.00
CA LYS A 60 -0.13 21.36 13.90
C LYS A 60 -0.98 22.37 13.12
N GLU A 61 -0.56 22.75 11.92
CA GLU A 61 -1.28 23.68 11.04
C GLU A 61 -2.50 23.06 10.36
N CYS A 62 -2.48 21.75 10.07
CA CYS A 62 -3.65 21.06 9.48
C CYS A 62 -4.93 21.17 10.34
N GLY A 63 -4.80 21.51 11.62
CA GLY A 63 -5.91 21.65 12.56
C GLY A 63 -6.52 20.30 12.93
N TYR A 64 -7.33 20.31 13.99
CA TYR A 64 -8.17 19.16 14.33
C TYR A 64 -9.50 19.32 13.61
N GLN A 65 -9.84 18.35 12.76
CA GLN A 65 -11.22 18.19 12.31
C GLN A 65 -11.91 17.21 13.26
N ASN A 66 -13.23 17.35 13.44
CA ASN A 66 -14.05 16.41 14.22
C ASN A 66 -14.12 15.04 13.53
N SER A 67 -12.99 14.36 13.45
CA SER A 67 -12.81 13.06 12.83
C SER A 67 -12.47 12.03 13.90
N GLU A 68 -12.98 10.82 13.69
CA GLU A 68 -12.69 9.67 14.51
C GLU A 68 -11.77 8.73 13.73
N THR A 69 -10.72 8.25 14.39
CA THR A 69 -9.75 7.33 13.79
C THR A 69 -9.71 6.04 14.57
N TYR A 70 -9.74 4.92 13.85
CA TYR A 70 -9.77 3.57 14.44
C TYR A 70 -8.64 2.72 13.89
N ARG A 71 -8.07 1.87 14.74
CA ARG A 71 -7.10 0.85 14.35
C ARG A 71 -7.76 -0.53 14.48
N ASP A 72 -8.33 -1.02 13.40
CA ASP A 72 -9.06 -2.29 13.34
C ASP A 72 -8.90 -2.98 11.99
N ASN A 73 -9.31 -4.25 11.92
CA ASN A 73 -9.59 -4.89 10.64
C ASN A 73 -10.79 -4.20 9.97
N TYR A 74 -10.81 -4.18 8.63
CA TYR A 74 -11.81 -3.44 7.86
C TYR A 74 -13.26 -3.88 8.18
N ASP A 75 -13.48 -5.18 8.37
CA ASP A 75 -14.77 -5.78 8.67
C ASP A 75 -15.27 -5.40 10.06
N GLU A 76 -14.39 -5.43 11.06
CA GLU A 76 -14.69 -4.91 12.40
C GLU A 76 -14.93 -3.39 12.39
N GLY A 77 -14.15 -2.65 11.60
CA GLY A 77 -14.34 -1.22 11.41
C GLY A 77 -15.72 -0.87 10.83
N ILE A 78 -16.19 -1.63 9.83
CA ILE A 78 -17.53 -1.44 9.24
C ILE A 78 -18.62 -1.61 10.30
N LYS A 79 -18.50 -2.61 11.18
CA LYS A 79 -19.47 -2.85 12.26
C LYS A 79 -19.60 -1.66 13.19
N LYS A 80 -18.48 -0.99 13.49
CA LYS A 80 -18.37 0.18 14.39
C LYS A 80 -18.79 1.52 13.76
N LEU A 81 -19.04 1.58 12.45
CA LEU A 81 -19.43 2.83 11.78
C LEU A 81 -20.69 3.45 12.42
N ASN A 82 -20.61 4.75 12.67
CA ASN A 82 -21.71 5.56 13.19
C ASN A 82 -22.91 5.54 12.22
N LYS A 83 -24.15 5.51 12.76
CA LYS A 83 -25.40 5.53 11.99
C LYS A 83 -25.56 6.77 11.07
N ASN A 84 -24.82 7.84 11.36
CA ASN A 84 -24.84 9.06 10.56
C ASN A 84 -23.99 8.97 9.28
N VAL A 85 -23.12 7.96 9.16
CA VAL A 85 -22.35 7.71 7.94
C VAL A 85 -23.30 7.35 6.80
N LYS A 86 -23.08 7.93 5.61
CA LYS A 86 -23.89 7.69 4.40
C LYS A 86 -23.10 7.08 3.25
N VAL A 87 -21.81 7.36 3.21
CA VAL A 87 -20.90 6.94 2.13
C VAL A 87 -19.62 6.44 2.78
N VAL A 88 -19.09 5.34 2.26
CA VAL A 88 -17.77 4.82 2.61
C VAL A 88 -16.87 4.93 1.40
N TYR A 89 -15.67 5.49 1.59
CA TYR A 89 -14.59 5.39 0.62
C TYR A 89 -13.66 4.27 1.06
N ALA A 90 -13.33 3.35 0.15
CA ALA A 90 -12.42 2.24 0.42
C ALA A 90 -11.30 2.20 -0.63
N ASP A 91 -10.06 2.04 -0.17
CA ASP A 91 -8.88 1.82 -1.00
C ASP A 91 -8.13 0.57 -0.49
N PRO A 92 -8.69 -0.64 -0.70
CA PRO A 92 -8.05 -1.87 -0.28
C PRO A 92 -6.82 -2.16 -1.15
N PRO A 93 -5.82 -2.88 -0.61
CA PRO A 93 -4.68 -3.27 -1.41
C PRO A 93 -5.12 -4.15 -2.58
N TYR A 94 -4.59 -3.83 -3.76
CA TYR A 94 -4.93 -4.54 -4.99
C TYR A 94 -3.82 -5.46 -5.51
N THR A 95 -2.65 -5.49 -4.86
CA THR A 95 -1.55 -6.44 -5.15
C THR A 95 -1.04 -7.10 -3.88
N ARG A 96 -0.30 -8.21 -4.02
CA ARG A 96 0.33 -8.93 -2.89
C ARG A 96 1.37 -8.12 -2.12
N TYR A 97 1.77 -6.98 -2.68
CA TYR A 97 2.84 -6.15 -2.15
C TYR A 97 2.31 -4.98 -1.32
N HIS A 98 1.08 -4.53 -1.56
CA HIS A 98 0.51 -3.33 -0.95
C HIS A 98 0.30 -3.48 0.56
N TYR A 99 0.42 -2.34 1.25
CA TYR A 99 0.26 -2.14 2.71
C TYR A 99 1.11 -3.03 3.61
N SER A 100 2.02 -3.82 3.03
CA SER A 100 2.78 -4.79 3.77
C SER A 100 4.27 -4.55 3.55
N ARG A 101 4.81 -4.68 2.33
CA ARG A 101 6.28 -4.62 2.15
C ARG A 101 6.84 -3.20 2.28
N TYR A 102 6.02 -2.24 1.88
CA TYR A 102 6.33 -0.82 1.89
C TYR A 102 6.26 -0.18 3.28
N TYR A 103 5.64 -0.84 4.26
CA TYR A 103 5.37 -0.25 5.59
C TYR A 103 6.06 -0.96 6.74
N HIS A 104 6.68 -2.13 6.52
CA HIS A 104 7.19 -2.97 7.59
C HIS A 104 8.21 -2.27 8.52
N VAL A 105 9.04 -1.36 8.02
CA VAL A 105 9.97 -0.56 8.84
C VAL A 105 9.20 0.45 9.69
N LEU A 106 8.24 1.14 9.09
CA LEU A 106 7.40 2.12 9.80
C LEU A 106 6.53 1.43 10.86
N GLU A 107 6.05 0.21 10.58
CA GLU A 107 5.34 -0.65 11.52
C GLU A 107 6.24 -1.02 12.71
N THR A 108 7.49 -1.42 12.48
CA THR A 108 8.47 -1.65 13.57
C THR A 108 8.73 -0.41 14.41
N ILE A 109 8.88 0.77 13.78
CA ILE A 109 9.03 2.03 14.53
C ILE A 109 7.79 2.29 15.39
N ALA A 110 6.60 2.08 14.85
CA ALA A 110 5.34 2.31 15.56
C ALA A 110 5.11 1.34 16.71
N LEU A 111 5.53 0.07 16.56
CA LEU A 111 5.45 -0.95 17.60
C LEU A 111 6.55 -0.80 18.65
N GLY A 112 7.69 -0.21 18.29
CA GLY A 112 8.83 0.00 19.18
C GLY A 112 9.51 -1.32 19.59
N ASP A 113 9.43 -2.35 18.75
CA ASP A 113 9.94 -3.69 19.02
C ASP A 113 11.15 -4.07 18.14
N PHE A 114 11.72 -5.23 18.43
CA PHE A 114 12.88 -5.80 17.71
C PHE A 114 12.49 -7.15 17.11
N PRO A 115 11.77 -7.17 15.98
CA PRO A 115 11.24 -8.41 15.43
C PRO A 115 12.36 -9.25 14.78
N GLU A 116 12.15 -10.56 14.76
CA GLU A 116 12.94 -11.44 13.90
C GLU A 116 12.75 -11.09 12.43
N ILE A 117 13.76 -11.37 11.61
CA ILE A 117 13.68 -11.15 10.17
C ILE A 117 13.17 -12.42 9.50
N SER A 118 12.14 -12.27 8.67
CA SER A 118 11.58 -13.36 7.88
C SER A 118 12.57 -13.94 6.88
N THR A 119 12.48 -15.25 6.71
CA THR A 119 13.27 -16.04 5.78
C THR A 119 12.43 -16.51 4.59
N VAL A 120 13.11 -16.87 3.51
CA VAL A 120 12.55 -17.48 2.29
C VAL A 120 13.41 -18.67 1.90
N LYS A 121 12.77 -19.74 1.40
CA LYS A 121 13.48 -20.88 0.84
C LYS A 121 13.86 -20.57 -0.61
N VAL A 122 15.16 -20.61 -0.92
CA VAL A 122 15.72 -20.44 -2.26
C VAL A 122 16.61 -21.63 -2.55
N ASN A 123 16.25 -22.44 -3.55
CA ASN A 123 16.94 -23.68 -3.91
C ASN A 123 17.10 -24.64 -2.71
N GLY A 124 16.04 -24.80 -1.91
CA GLY A 124 16.04 -25.65 -0.71
C GLY A 124 16.73 -25.06 0.52
N LEU A 125 17.51 -23.98 0.37
CA LEU A 125 18.21 -23.31 1.45
C LEU A 125 17.39 -22.15 2.02
N GLU A 126 17.40 -22.02 3.33
CA GLU A 126 16.78 -20.89 4.01
C GLU A 126 17.70 -19.66 3.94
N LYS A 127 17.13 -18.54 3.49
CA LYS A 127 17.84 -17.26 3.38
C LYS A 127 16.97 -16.14 3.91
N ILE A 128 17.60 -15.11 4.48
CA ILE A 128 16.90 -13.90 4.87
C ILE A 128 16.18 -13.30 3.66
N SER A 129 14.93 -12.86 3.86
CA SER A 129 14.17 -12.21 2.81
C SER A 129 14.89 -10.96 2.29
N LYS A 130 14.91 -10.77 0.97
CA LYS A 130 15.64 -9.64 0.35
C LYS A 130 15.20 -8.26 0.87
N GLY A 131 13.94 -8.15 1.28
CA GLY A 131 13.39 -6.91 1.83
C GLY A 131 13.63 -6.71 3.33
N ILE A 132 14.26 -7.69 4.01
CA ILE A 132 14.51 -7.68 5.46
C ILE A 132 13.20 -7.51 6.23
N TYR A 133 12.14 -8.20 5.78
CA TYR A 133 10.82 -8.02 6.38
C TYR A 133 10.76 -8.65 7.77
N ARG A 134 10.09 -7.99 8.71
CA ARG A 134 9.78 -8.55 10.03
C ARG A 134 8.91 -9.81 9.95
N THR A 135 9.10 -10.76 10.87
CA THR A 135 8.13 -11.84 11.11
C THR A 135 6.82 -11.26 11.67
N GLY A 136 5.71 -11.99 11.49
CA GLY A 136 4.39 -11.56 11.97
C GLY A 136 3.80 -10.33 11.27
N ARG A 137 4.40 -9.84 10.18
CA ARG A 137 3.90 -8.70 9.40
C ARG A 137 2.44 -8.92 8.99
N HIS A 138 1.60 -7.92 9.23
CA HIS A 138 0.21 -7.96 8.81
C HIS A 138 0.08 -8.11 7.29
N GLN A 139 -0.81 -9.02 6.86
CA GLN A 139 -1.20 -9.19 5.46
C GLN A 139 -2.71 -9.05 5.36
N SER A 140 -3.14 -7.98 4.69
CA SER A 140 -4.56 -7.77 4.39
C SER A 140 -5.12 -8.96 3.61
N SER A 141 -6.35 -9.36 3.93
CA SER A 141 -7.10 -10.38 3.17
C SER A 141 -7.24 -10.01 1.70
N PHE A 142 -7.37 -8.71 1.38
CA PHE A 142 -7.39 -8.19 0.01
C PHE A 142 -6.06 -8.38 -0.74
N SER A 143 -4.93 -8.53 -0.03
CA SER A 143 -3.60 -8.80 -0.61
C SER A 143 -3.30 -10.30 -0.81
N ILE A 144 -4.20 -11.19 -0.41
CA ILE A 144 -4.01 -12.65 -0.46
C ILE A 144 -4.97 -13.23 -1.49
N LYS A 145 -4.45 -13.79 -2.59
CA LYS A 145 -5.26 -14.25 -3.74
C LYS A 145 -6.39 -15.19 -3.36
N SER A 146 -6.16 -16.12 -2.42
CA SER A 146 -7.18 -17.06 -1.96
C SER A 146 -8.23 -16.45 -1.03
N LYS A 147 -7.99 -15.26 -0.45
CA LYS A 147 -8.90 -14.58 0.48
C LYS A 147 -9.55 -13.33 -0.10
N ALA A 148 -9.00 -12.79 -1.19
CA ALA A 148 -9.45 -11.51 -1.75
C ALA A 148 -10.93 -11.54 -2.16
N HIS A 149 -11.39 -12.64 -2.78
CA HIS A 149 -12.80 -12.81 -3.15
C HIS A 149 -13.73 -12.69 -1.94
N GLU A 150 -13.46 -13.47 -0.90
CA GLU A 150 -14.25 -13.46 0.34
C GLU A 150 -14.19 -12.09 1.03
N ALA A 151 -13.03 -11.43 1.02
CA ALA A 151 -12.89 -10.10 1.63
C ALA A 151 -13.78 -9.04 0.95
N PHE A 152 -13.83 -9.05 -0.40
CA PHE A 152 -14.75 -8.18 -1.13
C PHE A 152 -16.21 -8.54 -0.86
N GLU A 153 -16.56 -9.83 -0.87
CA GLU A 153 -17.92 -10.31 -0.55
C GLU A 153 -18.38 -9.81 0.82
N ILE A 154 -17.57 -9.99 1.87
CA ILE A 154 -17.87 -9.53 3.24
C ILE A 154 -18.03 -8.00 3.27
N MET A 155 -17.11 -7.25 2.66
CA MET A 155 -17.17 -5.79 2.64
C MET A 155 -18.47 -5.28 2.01
N PHE A 156 -18.82 -5.77 0.81
CA PHE A 156 -20.04 -5.34 0.12
C PHE A 156 -21.30 -5.75 0.88
N GLN A 157 -21.33 -6.97 1.43
CA GLN A 157 -22.45 -7.44 2.23
C GLN A 157 -22.68 -6.58 3.47
N GLU A 158 -21.64 -6.33 4.28
CA GLU A 158 -21.76 -5.60 5.54
C GLU A 158 -22.10 -4.12 5.34
N LEU A 159 -21.55 -3.49 4.30
CA LEU A 159 -21.90 -2.11 3.94
C LEU A 159 -23.34 -2.00 3.41
N SER A 160 -23.76 -2.93 2.55
CA SER A 160 -25.13 -2.96 2.01
C SER A 160 -26.18 -3.20 3.10
N LYS A 161 -25.92 -4.11 4.07
CA LYS A 161 -26.80 -4.31 5.25
C LYS A 161 -27.05 -3.02 6.03
N LYS A 162 -26.04 -2.13 6.09
CA LYS A 162 -26.12 -0.81 6.73
C LYS A 162 -26.71 0.28 5.81
N LYS A 163 -27.10 -0.07 4.58
CA LYS A 163 -27.60 0.84 3.54
C LYS A 163 -26.61 1.96 3.20
N LEU A 164 -25.32 1.65 3.23
CA LEU A 164 -24.25 2.59 2.93
C LEU A 164 -23.87 2.53 1.45
N LYS A 165 -23.70 3.69 0.83
CA LYS A 165 -23.08 3.79 -0.49
C LYS A 165 -21.59 3.55 -0.36
N LEU A 166 -20.97 2.95 -1.38
CA LEU A 166 -19.54 2.68 -1.41
C LEU A 166 -18.90 3.33 -2.63
N ILE A 167 -17.75 3.96 -2.41
CA ILE A 167 -16.81 4.37 -3.45
C ILE A 167 -15.54 3.56 -3.23
N LEU A 168 -15.31 2.57 -4.09
CA LEU A 168 -14.15 1.69 -4.02
C LEU A 168 -13.11 2.14 -5.04
N SER A 169 -11.95 2.60 -4.57
CA SER A 169 -10.78 2.81 -5.41
C SER A 169 -10.12 1.47 -5.74
N TYR A 170 -9.74 1.29 -7.01
CA TYR A 170 -8.99 0.14 -7.47
C TYR A 170 -8.15 0.48 -8.70
N SER A 171 -6.94 -0.07 -8.79
CA SER A 171 -6.11 0.11 -9.99
C SER A 171 -6.39 -0.99 -11.02
N PRO A 172 -6.74 -0.65 -12.27
CA PRO A 172 -6.96 -1.64 -13.33
C PRO A 172 -5.68 -2.40 -13.67
N PHE A 173 -5.85 -3.53 -14.34
CA PHE A 173 -4.73 -4.36 -14.80
C PHE A 173 -5.05 -5.06 -16.11
N GLU A 174 -4.23 -4.78 -17.11
CA GLU A 174 -4.23 -5.48 -18.37
C GLU A 174 -3.44 -6.78 -18.24
N ARG A 175 -4.06 -7.91 -18.61
CA ARG A 175 -3.44 -9.25 -18.53
C ARG A 175 -2.19 -9.39 -19.40
N GLU A 176 -2.12 -8.62 -20.48
CA GLU A 176 -0.98 -8.55 -21.39
C GLU A 176 0.16 -7.68 -20.85
N SER A 177 -0.08 -6.91 -19.78
CA SER A 177 0.97 -6.13 -19.12
C SER A 177 1.89 -7.04 -18.31
N GLN A 178 3.19 -6.80 -18.38
CA GLN A 178 4.18 -7.44 -17.49
C GLN A 178 4.17 -6.85 -16.06
N SER A 179 3.11 -6.13 -15.69
CA SER A 179 2.99 -5.50 -14.38
C SER A 179 2.56 -6.53 -13.31
N THR A 180 2.60 -6.15 -12.03
CA THR A 180 2.19 -7.08 -10.97
C THR A 180 0.69 -7.38 -11.09
N PRO A 181 0.29 -8.66 -11.17
CA PRO A 181 -1.12 -9.01 -11.29
C PRO A 181 -1.92 -8.53 -10.08
N ARG A 182 -3.13 -8.06 -10.35
CA ARG A 182 -4.08 -7.68 -9.31
C ARG A 182 -4.62 -8.91 -8.61
N MET A 183 -5.09 -8.71 -7.39
CA MET A 183 -5.70 -9.77 -6.60
C MET A 183 -7.03 -10.23 -7.18
N MET A 184 -7.77 -9.30 -7.78
CA MET A 184 -9.01 -9.59 -8.47
C MET A 184 -9.15 -8.73 -9.75
N PRO A 185 -9.69 -9.31 -10.84
CA PRO A 185 -10.15 -8.53 -11.99
C PRO A 185 -11.33 -7.63 -11.60
N ILE A 186 -11.41 -6.45 -12.23
CA ILE A 186 -12.49 -5.49 -11.98
C ILE A 186 -13.86 -6.12 -12.24
N ASP A 187 -14.02 -6.87 -13.34
CA ASP A 187 -15.28 -7.53 -13.67
C ASP A 187 -15.75 -8.48 -12.57
N ASP A 188 -14.84 -9.18 -11.91
CA ASP A 188 -15.18 -10.10 -10.82
C ASP A 188 -15.54 -9.35 -9.55
N ILE A 189 -14.86 -8.24 -9.25
CA ILE A 189 -15.26 -7.33 -8.15
C ILE A 189 -16.67 -6.79 -8.40
N CYS A 190 -16.96 -6.33 -9.62
CA CYS A 190 -18.28 -5.84 -9.99
C CYS A 190 -19.36 -6.93 -9.91
N LYS A 191 -19.07 -8.17 -10.34
CA LYS A 191 -20.00 -9.31 -10.19
C LYS A 191 -20.37 -9.56 -8.73
N ILE A 192 -19.40 -9.49 -7.82
CA ILE A 192 -19.67 -9.63 -6.38
C ILE A 192 -20.54 -8.47 -5.91
N ALA A 193 -20.17 -7.23 -6.22
CA ALA A 193 -20.90 -6.05 -5.79
C ALA A 193 -22.37 -6.07 -6.27
N LYS A 194 -22.66 -6.59 -7.48
CA LYS A 194 -24.04 -6.71 -8.03
C LYS A 194 -24.95 -7.63 -7.21
N LYS A 195 -24.40 -8.49 -6.36
CA LYS A 195 -25.20 -9.31 -5.45
C LYS A 195 -25.81 -8.48 -4.31
N TYR A 196 -25.21 -7.33 -3.99
CA TYR A 196 -25.52 -6.54 -2.79
C TYR A 196 -25.98 -5.10 -3.09
N TYR A 197 -25.68 -4.60 -4.28
CA TYR A 197 -26.02 -3.24 -4.72
C TYR A 197 -26.79 -3.28 -6.04
N SER A 198 -27.76 -2.38 -6.20
CA SER A 198 -28.63 -2.35 -7.38
C SER A 198 -28.04 -1.52 -8.51
N ASP A 199 -27.25 -0.48 -8.19
CA ASP A 199 -26.56 0.36 -9.17
C ASP A 199 -25.05 0.33 -8.94
N ILE A 200 -24.31 0.06 -10.02
CA ILE A 200 -22.84 0.04 -10.01
C ILE A 200 -22.33 0.83 -11.20
N LYS A 201 -21.53 1.84 -10.90
CA LYS A 201 -20.90 2.72 -11.89
C LYS A 201 -19.39 2.64 -11.75
N ILE A 202 -18.70 2.56 -12.87
CA ILE A 202 -17.23 2.64 -12.92
C ILE A 202 -16.88 4.03 -13.45
N ILE A 203 -16.10 4.76 -12.68
CA ILE A 203 -15.59 6.09 -13.04
C ILE A 203 -14.07 5.98 -13.21
N THR A 204 -13.55 6.43 -14.33
CA THR A 204 -12.11 6.51 -14.57
C THR A 204 -11.55 7.80 -13.97
N VAL A 205 -10.44 7.71 -13.24
CA VAL A 205 -9.74 8.88 -12.71
C VAL A 205 -8.62 9.24 -13.67
N ASP A 206 -8.88 10.21 -14.55
CA ASP A 206 -7.89 10.71 -15.48
C ASP A 206 -6.89 11.63 -14.75
N ASN A 207 -5.60 11.55 -15.11
CA ASN A 207 -4.45 12.36 -14.64
C ASN A 207 -3.58 11.86 -13.46
N ILE A 208 -3.74 10.63 -12.97
CA ILE A 208 -2.79 10.06 -11.99
C ILE A 208 -1.76 9.17 -12.72
N VAL A 209 -0.46 9.51 -12.65
CA VAL A 209 0.64 8.67 -13.18
C VAL A 209 1.57 8.29 -12.02
N HIS A 210 1.70 7.00 -11.72
CA HIS A 210 2.63 6.55 -10.67
C HIS A 210 4.11 6.69 -11.10
N ASN A 211 4.96 7.15 -10.19
CA ASN A 211 6.41 7.24 -10.39
C ASN A 211 7.04 5.85 -10.63
N LYS A 212 7.89 5.74 -11.66
CA LYS A 212 8.57 4.48 -12.04
C LYS A 212 9.97 4.40 -11.41
N PHE A 213 10.23 3.33 -10.65
CA PHE A 213 11.52 3.11 -9.96
C PHE A 213 12.42 2.05 -10.64
N ASN A 214 12.11 1.65 -11.88
CA ASN A 214 12.89 0.68 -12.66
C ASN A 214 13.83 1.36 -13.67
N LEU A 215 14.84 0.61 -14.16
CA LEU A 215 15.68 1.02 -15.30
C LEU A 215 14.80 1.36 -16.51
N LYS A 216 15.19 2.36 -17.32
CA LYS A 216 14.37 2.85 -18.45
C LYS A 216 13.92 1.76 -19.42
N GLU A 217 14.76 0.75 -19.65
CA GLU A 217 14.47 -0.42 -20.51
C GLU A 217 13.46 -1.41 -19.90
N LYS A 218 13.21 -1.32 -18.59
CA LYS A 218 12.23 -2.12 -17.83
C LYS A 218 10.98 -1.31 -17.46
N ASN A 219 10.83 -0.11 -18.01
CA ASN A 219 9.65 0.72 -17.82
C ASN A 219 8.58 0.30 -18.83
N PHE A 220 7.49 -0.28 -18.34
CA PHE A 220 6.39 -0.77 -19.18
C PHE A 220 5.64 0.38 -19.88
N LYS A 221 5.07 0.09 -21.07
CA LYS A 221 4.14 0.97 -21.80
C LYS A 221 2.90 1.24 -20.94
N ILE A 222 2.40 2.47 -21.00
CA ILE A 222 1.23 2.94 -20.27
C ILE A 222 0.03 2.78 -21.19
N ASN A 223 -1.00 2.07 -20.72
CA ASN A 223 -2.37 2.24 -21.20
C ASN A 223 -3.22 2.73 -20.00
N CYS A 224 -4.11 3.70 -20.25
CA CYS A 224 -4.98 4.38 -19.28
C CYS A 224 -5.88 3.44 -18.45
N PRO A 225 -6.51 3.93 -17.35
CA PRO A 225 -6.09 4.95 -16.37
C PRO A 225 -5.38 4.27 -15.18
N ALA A 226 -4.63 5.02 -14.36
CA ALA A 226 -3.92 4.42 -13.21
C ALA A 226 -4.86 3.92 -12.11
N GLU A 227 -6.06 4.48 -12.03
CA GLU A 227 -7.02 4.29 -10.96
C GLU A 227 -8.46 4.43 -11.48
N ILE A 228 -9.35 3.60 -10.95
CA ILE A 228 -10.80 3.67 -11.19
C ILE A 228 -11.53 3.74 -9.85
N LEU A 229 -12.74 4.30 -9.87
CA LEU A 229 -13.68 4.28 -8.76
C LEU A 229 -14.88 3.41 -9.14
N ILE A 230 -15.16 2.39 -8.33
CA ILE A 230 -16.37 1.58 -8.42
C ILE A 230 -17.35 2.16 -7.41
N VAL A 231 -18.39 2.81 -7.90
CA VAL A 231 -19.44 3.43 -7.09
C VAL A 231 -20.62 2.47 -7.00
N CYS A 232 -20.94 2.04 -5.78
CA CYS A 232 -22.05 1.13 -5.48
C CYS A 232 -23.14 1.87 -4.72
N CYS A 233 -24.38 1.83 -5.22
CA CYS A 233 -25.56 2.50 -4.66
C CYS A 233 -26.72 1.54 -4.43
#